data_AF-A0A7S4C6H7-F1
#
_entry.id   AF-A0A7S4C6H7-F1
#
_cell.length_a   1.000
_cell.length_b   1.000
_cell.length_c   1.000
_cell.angle_alpha   90.00
_cell.angle_beta   90.00
_cell.angle_gamma   90.00
#
_symmetry.space_group_name_H-M   'P 1'
#
loop_
_entity.id
_entity.type
_entity.pdbx_description
1 polymer ?
#
loop_
_entity_poly.entity_id
_entity_poly.type
_entity_poly.pdbx_seq_one_letter_code
_entity_poly.pdbx_strand_id
1 'polypeptide(L)'
;WGVGRVLYGSVAEWICQDRKGWRKFDNFRKLLAESPPNRRFIFIGDTGSSERDLEAAERIVEAFPGVLRAVFLHVVSATERPAPQPADEVRGGVPFLYFRTYATAASKAAHHGLLGKRALSRVLAAVESDMDADTLNVRAHSHNERLLRAEIAAARSAHARPAWRDVPDLVSDLLMRSQTLPQPP
;
A
#
# COMPACT_ATOMS: atom_id res chain seq x y z
N TRP A 1 -8.20 -7.96 17.07
CA TRP A 1 -8.29 -7.48 15.69
C TRP A 1 -9.74 -7.12 15.38
N GLY A 2 -9.97 -5.96 14.76
CA GLY A 2 -11.29 -5.39 14.48
C GLY A 2 -11.82 -4.49 15.60
N VAL A 3 -11.53 -3.18 15.55
CA VAL A 3 -12.26 -2.20 16.37
C VAL A 3 -13.51 -1.80 15.59
N GLY A 4 -14.70 -2.18 16.07
CA GLY A 4 -15.99 -1.87 15.46
C GLY A 4 -16.76 -3.09 14.93
N ARG A 5 -17.83 -2.83 14.18
CA ARG A 5 -18.73 -3.87 13.63
C ARG A 5 -18.00 -4.69 12.56
N VAL A 6 -17.94 -6.01 12.77
CA VAL A 6 -17.35 -6.96 11.81
C VAL A 6 -18.48 -7.63 11.01
N LEU A 7 -18.41 -7.53 9.68
CA LEU A 7 -19.35 -8.19 8.77
C LEU A 7 -18.72 -9.49 8.25
N TYR A 8 -19.13 -10.62 8.83
CA TYR A 8 -18.63 -11.94 8.46
C TYR A 8 -19.29 -12.47 7.17
N GLY A 9 -18.61 -13.44 6.54
CA GLY A 9 -19.26 -14.36 5.60
C GLY A 9 -20.14 -15.37 6.33
N SER A 10 -21.04 -16.02 5.62
CA SER A 10 -21.86 -17.12 6.15
C SER A 10 -21.13 -18.47 6.07
N VAL A 11 -21.56 -19.44 6.89
CA VAL A 11 -21.03 -20.82 6.86
C VAL A 11 -21.22 -21.47 5.50
N ALA A 12 -22.29 -21.13 4.77
CA ALA A 12 -22.52 -21.61 3.41
C ALA A 12 -21.43 -21.16 2.41
N GLU A 13 -20.77 -20.03 2.66
CA GLU A 13 -19.71 -19.48 1.78
C GLU A 13 -18.31 -20.03 2.11
N TRP A 14 -18.15 -20.67 3.28
CA TRP A 14 -16.97 -21.48 3.57
C TRP A 14 -16.97 -22.76 2.74
N ILE A 15 -18.16 -23.26 2.39
CA ILE A 15 -18.38 -24.46 1.58
C ILE A 15 -18.50 -24.11 0.09
N CYS A 16 -19.20 -23.02 -0.26
CA CYS A 16 -19.38 -22.54 -1.63
C CYS A 16 -18.58 -21.27 -1.90
N GLN A 17 -17.34 -21.43 -2.37
CA GLN A 17 -16.39 -20.34 -2.55
C GLN A 17 -16.73 -19.39 -3.71
N ASP A 18 -17.57 -19.82 -4.67
CA ASP A 18 -17.94 -19.03 -5.85
C ASP A 18 -18.74 -17.76 -5.53
N ARG A 19 -19.35 -17.65 -4.33
CA ARG A 19 -20.14 -16.49 -3.92
C ARG A 19 -19.40 -15.51 -3.01
N LYS A 20 -18.13 -15.79 -2.66
CA LYS A 20 -17.35 -14.94 -1.74
C LYS A 20 -17.20 -13.50 -2.24
N GLY A 21 -16.93 -13.31 -3.54
CA GLY A 21 -16.82 -11.98 -4.14
C GLY A 21 -18.11 -11.16 -4.00
N TRP A 22 -19.25 -11.77 -4.32
CA TRP A 22 -20.58 -11.17 -4.15
C TRP A 22 -20.89 -10.80 -2.70
N ARG A 23 -20.52 -11.65 -1.74
CA ARG A 23 -20.73 -11.33 -0.32
C ARG A 23 -19.88 -10.14 0.12
N LYS A 24 -18.62 -10.06 -0.29
CA LYS A 24 -17.73 -8.93 0.01
C LYS A 24 -18.32 -7.63 -0.55
N PHE A 25 -18.85 -7.67 -1.78
CA PHE A 25 -19.59 -6.55 -2.39
C PHE A 25 -20.85 -6.17 -1.58
N ASP A 26 -21.69 -7.13 -1.21
CA ASP A 26 -22.90 -6.88 -0.41
C ASP A 26 -22.59 -6.31 0.98
N ASN A 27 -21.55 -6.82 1.63
CA ASN A 27 -21.08 -6.31 2.91
C ASN A 27 -20.55 -4.89 2.76
N PHE A 28 -19.85 -4.58 1.66
CA PHE A 28 -19.44 -3.22 1.35
C PHE A 28 -20.65 -2.29 1.15
N ARG A 29 -21.70 -2.74 0.45
CA ARG A 29 -22.93 -1.94 0.27
C ARG A 29 -23.59 -1.60 1.61
N LYS A 30 -23.64 -2.54 2.55
CA LYS A 30 -24.13 -2.31 3.92
C LYS A 30 -23.24 -1.32 4.67
N LEU A 31 -21.92 -1.52 4.62
CA LEU A 31 -20.96 -0.61 5.24
C LEU A 31 -21.09 0.82 4.70
N LEU A 32 -21.26 0.97 3.39
CA LEU A 32 -21.43 2.27 2.73
C LEU A 32 -22.73 2.95 3.18
N ALA A 33 -23.84 2.21 3.23
CA ALA A 33 -25.14 2.75 3.66
C ALA A 33 -25.14 3.25 5.11
N GLU A 34 -24.32 2.64 5.98
CA GLU A 34 -24.17 3.03 7.39
C GLU A 34 -23.07 4.08 7.61
N SER A 35 -22.30 4.42 6.58
CA SER A 35 -21.19 5.35 6.69
C SER A 35 -21.64 6.80 6.52
N PRO A 36 -20.94 7.77 7.13
CA PRO A 36 -21.20 9.19 6.89
C PRO A 36 -21.10 9.54 5.40
N PRO A 37 -21.85 10.56 4.94
CA PRO A 37 -21.75 11.05 3.57
C PRO A 37 -20.30 11.39 3.22
N ASN A 38 -19.92 11.15 1.96
CA ASN A 38 -18.58 11.42 1.42
C ASN A 38 -17.43 10.59 2.04
N ARG A 39 -17.72 9.57 2.85
CA ARG A 39 -16.70 8.63 3.32
C ARG A 39 -16.06 7.93 2.10
N ARG A 40 -14.72 7.92 2.06
CA ARG A 40 -13.94 7.15 1.08
C ARG A 40 -13.23 5.99 1.76
N PHE A 41 -12.95 4.93 1.00
CA PHE A 41 -12.41 3.69 1.52
C PHE A 41 -11.16 3.26 0.75
N ILE A 42 -10.37 2.39 1.39
CA ILE A 42 -9.30 1.64 0.75
C ILE A 42 -9.71 0.17 0.85
N PHE A 43 -9.70 -0.54 -0.26
CA PHE A 43 -9.96 -1.97 -0.26
C PHE A 43 -8.62 -2.72 -0.14
N ILE A 44 -8.55 -3.71 0.74
CA ILE A 44 -7.36 -4.55 0.93
C ILE A 44 -7.82 -6.01 0.88
N GLY A 45 -7.19 -6.80 0.01
CA GLY A 45 -7.49 -8.23 -0.14
C GLY A 45 -6.29 -8.98 -0.72
N ASP A 46 -6.53 -10.16 -1.29
CA ASP A 46 -5.48 -10.98 -1.92
C ASP A 46 -5.89 -11.59 -3.26
N THR A 47 -4.91 -12.06 -4.04
CA THR A 47 -5.13 -12.67 -5.35
C THR A 47 -5.44 -14.17 -5.29
N GLY A 48 -5.75 -14.70 -4.11
CA GLY A 48 -6.08 -16.10 -3.93
C GLY A 48 -7.30 -16.48 -4.78
N SER A 49 -7.19 -17.57 -5.55
CA SER A 49 -8.24 -18.02 -6.47
C SER A 49 -9.58 -18.27 -5.77
N SER A 50 -9.55 -18.66 -4.50
CA SER A 50 -10.73 -18.87 -3.65
C SER A 50 -11.29 -17.60 -3.01
N GLU A 51 -10.56 -16.49 -2.98
CA GLU A 51 -10.94 -15.31 -2.19
C GLU A 51 -11.74 -14.29 -2.99
N ARG A 52 -11.58 -14.26 -4.32
CA ARG A 52 -12.38 -13.43 -5.24
C ARG A 52 -12.37 -11.93 -4.87
N ASP A 53 -11.30 -11.45 -4.23
CA ASP A 53 -11.17 -10.05 -3.79
C ASP A 53 -11.07 -9.07 -4.95
N LEU A 54 -10.34 -9.45 -6.00
CA LEU A 54 -10.27 -8.67 -7.23
C LEU A 54 -11.67 -8.45 -7.82
N GLU A 55 -12.45 -9.53 -7.91
CA GLU A 55 -13.83 -9.53 -8.41
C GLU A 55 -14.77 -8.66 -7.56
N ALA A 56 -14.57 -8.66 -6.24
CA ALA A 56 -15.32 -7.80 -5.33
C ALA A 56 -14.95 -6.33 -5.52
N ALA A 57 -13.65 -6.03 -5.58
CA ALA A 57 -13.15 -4.68 -5.77
C ALA A 57 -13.60 -4.08 -7.12
N GLU A 58 -13.55 -4.85 -8.21
CA GLU A 58 -14.06 -4.45 -9.53
C GLU A 58 -15.53 -4.02 -9.46
N ARG A 59 -16.39 -4.85 -8.84
CA ARG A 59 -17.81 -4.53 -8.68
C ARG A 59 -18.05 -3.29 -7.83
N ILE A 60 -17.26 -3.09 -6.78
CA ILE A 60 -17.37 -1.88 -5.96
C ILE A 60 -17.03 -0.64 -6.78
N VAL A 61 -15.95 -0.69 -7.58
CA VAL A 61 -15.55 0.42 -8.45
C VAL A 61 -16.63 0.75 -9.46
N GLU A 62 -17.23 -0.27 -10.08
CA GLU A 62 -18.30 -0.12 -11.06
C GLU A 62 -19.59 0.44 -10.44
N ALA A 63 -20.04 -0.14 -9.33
CA ALA A 63 -21.32 0.23 -8.70
C ALA A 63 -21.26 1.56 -7.92
N PHE A 64 -20.08 1.91 -7.38
CA PHE A 64 -19.90 3.09 -6.53
C PHE A 64 -18.66 3.92 -6.96
N PRO A 65 -18.69 4.59 -8.12
CA PRO A 65 -17.56 5.38 -8.62
C PRO A 65 -17.11 6.45 -7.62
N GLY A 66 -15.79 6.56 -7.42
CA GLY A 66 -15.18 7.58 -6.55
C GLY A 66 -15.22 7.28 -5.04
N VAL A 67 -15.85 6.17 -4.62
CA VAL A 67 -15.88 5.76 -3.21
C VAL A 67 -14.57 5.12 -2.77
N LEU A 68 -13.92 4.33 -3.64
CA LEU A 68 -12.60 3.76 -3.37
C LEU A 68 -11.48 4.74 -3.76
N ARG A 69 -10.52 4.93 -2.86
CA ARG A 69 -9.28 5.69 -3.08
C ARG A 69 -8.20 4.85 -3.74
N ALA A 70 -8.16 3.56 -3.41
CA ALA A 70 -7.19 2.59 -3.89
C ALA A 70 -7.63 1.17 -3.52
N VAL A 71 -7.11 0.20 -4.25
CA VAL A 71 -7.24 -1.24 -4.00
C VAL A 71 -5.84 -1.81 -3.82
N PHE A 72 -5.61 -2.54 -2.74
CA PHE A 72 -4.36 -3.24 -2.47
C PHE A 72 -4.62 -4.75 -2.48
N LEU A 73 -3.90 -5.49 -3.33
CA LEU A 73 -4.03 -6.94 -3.45
C LEU A 73 -2.70 -7.63 -3.14
N HIS A 74 -2.70 -8.40 -2.05
CA HIS A 74 -1.58 -9.25 -1.69
C HIS A 74 -1.47 -10.41 -2.69
N VAL A 75 -0.33 -10.53 -3.37
CA VAL A 75 -0.10 -11.55 -4.38
C VAL A 75 0.25 -12.86 -3.71
N VAL A 76 -0.69 -13.79 -3.72
CA VAL A 76 -0.54 -15.13 -3.17
C VAL A 76 -0.73 -16.18 -4.27
N SER A 77 0.00 -17.29 -4.18
CA SER A 77 -0.20 -18.46 -5.05
C SER A 77 -0.04 -19.74 -4.24
N ALA A 78 -0.90 -20.72 -4.53
CA ALA A 78 -0.79 -22.07 -3.97
C ALA A 78 0.26 -22.91 -4.71
N THR A 79 0.53 -22.60 -5.98
CA THR A 79 1.30 -23.46 -6.90
C THR A 79 2.66 -22.88 -7.28
N GLU A 80 2.82 -21.56 -7.27
CA GLU A 80 4.03 -20.88 -7.75
C GLU A 80 4.73 -20.10 -6.62
N ARG A 81 6.06 -20.21 -6.56
CA ARG A 81 6.90 -19.55 -5.55
C ARG A 81 8.15 -18.94 -6.21
N PRO A 82 8.25 -17.60 -6.32
CA PRO A 82 7.24 -16.60 -5.94
C PRO A 82 6.07 -16.56 -6.94
N ALA A 83 4.85 -16.32 -6.45
CA ALA A 83 3.64 -16.17 -7.27
C ALA A 83 3.82 -15.08 -8.35
N PRO A 84 3.49 -15.22 -9.63
CA PRO A 84 3.63 -14.12 -10.59
C PRO A 84 2.88 -12.87 -10.12
N GLN A 85 3.58 -11.74 -10.02
CA GLN A 85 2.98 -10.49 -9.57
C GLN A 85 2.54 -9.67 -10.80
N PRO A 86 1.24 -9.32 -10.89
CA PRO A 86 0.76 -8.43 -11.93
C PRO A 86 1.38 -7.03 -11.80
N ALA A 87 1.41 -6.30 -12.92
CA ALA A 87 1.69 -4.87 -12.89
C ALA A 87 0.54 -4.13 -12.18
N ASP A 88 0.88 -3.03 -11.51
CA ASP A 88 -0.13 -2.11 -11.01
C ASP A 88 -0.92 -1.51 -12.18
N GLU A 89 -2.19 -1.24 -11.95
CA GLU A 89 -3.11 -0.75 -12.98
C GLU A 89 -4.11 0.24 -12.40
N VAL A 90 -4.84 0.93 -13.28
CA VAL A 90 -5.92 1.85 -12.88
C VAL A 90 -7.21 1.41 -13.54
N ARG A 91 -8.26 1.23 -12.73
CA ARG A 91 -9.60 0.82 -13.20
C ARG A 91 -10.64 1.76 -12.63
N GLY A 92 -11.49 2.34 -13.49
CA GLY A 92 -12.48 3.33 -13.07
C GLY A 92 -11.89 4.53 -12.31
N GLY A 93 -10.64 4.90 -12.61
CA GLY A 93 -9.90 5.97 -11.92
C GLY A 93 -9.32 5.57 -10.55
N VAL A 94 -9.46 4.31 -10.13
CA VAL A 94 -8.94 3.79 -8.86
C VAL A 94 -7.67 2.96 -9.12
N PRO A 95 -6.56 3.21 -8.41
CA PRO A 95 -5.34 2.41 -8.56
C PRO A 95 -5.51 1.04 -7.88
N PHE A 96 -5.19 -0.02 -8.63
CA PHE A 96 -5.09 -1.41 -8.18
C PHE A 96 -3.59 -1.74 -8.03
N LEU A 97 -3.20 -1.98 -6.79
CA LEU A 97 -1.82 -2.03 -6.35
C LEU A 97 -1.50 -3.43 -5.82
N TYR A 98 -0.68 -4.16 -6.55
CA TYR A 98 -0.31 -5.53 -6.20
C TYR A 98 0.96 -5.52 -5.36
N PHE A 99 1.02 -6.31 -4.30
CA PHE A 99 2.18 -6.34 -3.43
C PHE A 99 2.41 -7.73 -2.85
N ARG A 100 3.65 -8.05 -2.47
CA ARG A 100 3.97 -9.26 -1.70
C ARG A 100 4.25 -8.96 -0.24
N THR A 101 4.95 -7.85 0.00
CA THR A 101 5.38 -7.48 1.34
C THR A 101 4.68 -6.22 1.80
N TYR A 102 4.52 -6.10 3.12
CA TYR A 102 3.98 -4.88 3.71
C TYR A 102 4.89 -3.66 3.50
N ALA A 103 6.19 -3.85 3.24
CA ALA A 103 7.09 -2.77 2.85
C ALA A 103 6.69 -2.18 1.48
N THR A 104 6.42 -3.04 0.50
CA THR A 104 5.95 -2.62 -0.83
C THR A 104 4.56 -1.98 -0.76
N ALA A 105 3.61 -2.55 -0.01
CA ALA A 105 2.30 -1.94 0.20
C ALA A 105 2.40 -0.54 0.81
N ALA A 106 3.20 -0.38 1.87
CA ALA A 106 3.39 0.91 2.52
C ALA A 106 4.06 1.94 1.61
N SER A 107 5.06 1.53 0.83
CA SER A 107 5.73 2.39 -0.15
C SER A 107 4.75 2.91 -1.20
N LYS A 108 3.91 2.03 -1.76
CA LYS A 108 2.88 2.41 -2.72
C LYS A 108 1.82 3.30 -2.08
N ALA A 109 1.37 2.98 -0.87
CA ALA A 109 0.44 3.84 -0.13
C ALA A 109 1.01 5.24 0.09
N ALA A 110 2.30 5.36 0.40
CA ALA A 110 2.96 6.66 0.51
C ALA A 110 3.04 7.41 -0.82
N HIS A 111 3.37 6.70 -1.91
CA HIS A 111 3.41 7.27 -3.27
C HIS A 111 2.04 7.85 -3.69
N HIS A 112 0.94 7.17 -3.35
CA HIS A 112 -0.43 7.61 -3.64
C HIS A 112 -1.02 8.57 -2.58
N GLY A 113 -0.21 9.09 -1.65
CA GLY A 113 -0.65 10.04 -0.62
C GLY A 113 -1.69 9.46 0.35
N LEU A 114 -1.69 8.13 0.55
CA LEU A 114 -2.52 7.41 1.53
C LEU A 114 -1.79 7.24 2.86
N LEU A 115 -0.46 7.34 2.85
CA LEU A 115 0.40 7.20 4.02
C LEU A 115 1.43 8.34 4.06
N GLY A 116 1.57 9.00 5.21
CA GLY A 116 2.61 10.01 5.39
C GLY A 116 4.00 9.40 5.58
N LYS A 117 5.06 10.14 5.25
CA LYS A 117 6.46 9.66 5.35
C LYS A 117 6.83 9.10 6.73
N ARG A 118 6.42 9.76 7.82
CA ARG A 118 6.67 9.27 9.19
C ARG A 118 5.99 7.92 9.45
N ALA A 119 4.78 7.73 8.92
CA ALA A 119 4.07 6.47 9.07
C ALA A 119 4.71 5.37 8.21
N LEU A 120 5.16 5.69 6.99
CA LEU A 120 5.97 4.79 6.17
C LEU A 120 7.22 4.32 6.93
N SER A 121 8.00 5.23 7.50
CA SER A 121 9.22 4.87 8.26
C SER A 121 8.92 3.90 9.41
N ARG A 122 7.82 4.10 10.14
CA ARG A 122 7.41 3.17 11.20
C ARG A 122 7.02 1.80 10.67
N VAL A 123 6.29 1.73 9.56
CA VAL A 123 5.93 0.45 8.94
C VAL A 123 7.19 -0.28 8.48
N LEU A 124 8.11 0.40 7.81
CA LEU A 124 9.35 -0.24 7.35
C LEU A 124 10.21 -0.76 8.52
N ALA A 125 10.28 -0.03 9.63
CA ALA A 125 10.96 -0.49 10.83
C ALA A 125 10.26 -1.70 11.47
N ALA A 126 8.92 -1.72 11.49
CA ALA A 126 8.16 -2.86 11.99
C ALA A 126 8.36 -4.10 11.10
N VAL A 127 8.33 -3.97 9.78
CA VAL A 127 8.60 -5.09 8.85
C VAL A 127 10.00 -5.67 9.08
N GLU A 128 11.01 -4.83 9.24
CA GLU A 128 12.38 -5.28 9.52
C GLU A 128 12.48 -6.01 10.87
N SER A 129 11.86 -5.45 11.92
CA SER A 129 11.80 -6.09 13.25
C SER A 129 11.07 -7.43 13.23
N ASP A 130 9.94 -7.53 12.54
CA ASP A 130 9.15 -8.76 12.43
C ASP A 130 9.93 -9.83 11.63
N MET A 131 10.63 -9.41 10.58
CA MET A 131 11.48 -10.27 9.77
C MET A 131 12.64 -10.86 10.59
N ASP A 132 13.33 -10.03 11.38
CA ASP A 132 14.44 -10.49 12.22
C ASP A 132 13.97 -11.42 13.36
N ALA A 133 12.71 -11.26 13.82
CA ALA A 133 12.10 -12.13 14.82
C ALA A 133 11.57 -13.46 14.26
N ASP A 134 11.13 -13.51 12.98
CA ASP A 134 10.57 -14.70 12.34
C ASP A 134 11.64 -15.60 11.71
N THR A 135 12.42 -16.25 12.57
CA THR A 135 13.48 -17.18 12.15
C THR A 135 12.95 -18.45 11.48
N LEU A 136 11.64 -18.70 11.51
CA LEU A 136 11.01 -19.89 10.92
C LEU A 136 10.65 -19.65 9.45
N ASN A 137 9.94 -18.56 9.15
CA ASN A 137 9.50 -18.24 7.79
C ASN A 137 10.53 -17.39 7.02
N VAL A 138 11.39 -16.67 7.73
CA VAL A 138 12.48 -15.87 7.17
C VAL A 138 13.83 -16.34 7.71
N ARG A 139 14.22 -17.54 7.29
CA ARG A 139 15.55 -18.09 7.61
C ARG A 139 16.66 -17.21 7.03
N ALA A 140 17.76 -17.07 7.77
CA ALA A 140 18.97 -16.43 7.31
C ALA A 140 19.45 -17.04 5.98
N HIS A 141 19.82 -16.17 5.04
CA HIS A 141 20.23 -16.46 3.68
C HIS A 141 19.16 -17.17 2.82
N SER A 142 17.90 -17.17 3.24
CA SER A 142 16.80 -17.68 2.40
C SER A 142 16.48 -16.72 1.24
N HIS A 143 15.79 -17.23 0.23
CA HIS A 143 15.25 -16.40 -0.85
C HIS A 143 14.30 -15.31 -0.31
N ASN A 144 13.45 -15.67 0.65
CA ASN A 144 12.48 -14.76 1.26
C ASN A 144 13.17 -13.61 1.99
N GLU A 145 14.24 -13.89 2.74
CA GLU A 145 15.01 -12.84 3.42
C GLU A 145 15.61 -11.85 2.41
N ARG A 146 16.27 -12.35 1.35
CA ARG A 146 16.84 -11.49 0.30
C ARG A 146 15.78 -10.63 -0.38
N LEU A 147 14.63 -11.21 -0.69
CA LEU A 147 13.51 -10.50 -1.29
C LEU A 147 12.99 -9.39 -0.36
N LEU A 148 12.71 -9.72 0.90
CA LEU A 148 12.23 -8.75 1.90
C LEU A 148 13.22 -7.61 2.11
N ARG A 149 14.52 -7.91 2.27
CA ARG A 149 15.57 -6.88 2.41
C ARG A 149 15.65 -5.98 1.17
N ALA A 150 15.58 -6.55 -0.03
CA ALA A 150 15.57 -5.79 -1.27
C ALA A 150 14.35 -4.86 -1.38
N GLU A 151 13.15 -5.35 -1.04
CA GLU A 151 11.92 -4.54 -1.07
C GLU A 151 11.93 -3.43 0.00
N ILE A 152 12.44 -3.68 1.21
CA ILE A 152 12.62 -2.64 2.24
C ILE A 152 13.60 -1.58 1.76
N ALA A 153 14.74 -1.99 1.18
CA ALA A 153 15.74 -1.07 0.66
C ALA A 153 15.17 -0.21 -0.48
N ALA A 154 14.45 -0.82 -1.42
CA ALA A 154 13.78 -0.10 -2.50
C ALA A 154 12.74 0.90 -1.97
N ALA A 155 11.94 0.52 -0.96
CA ALA A 155 10.98 1.40 -0.32
C ALA A 155 11.66 2.59 0.37
N ARG A 156 12.80 2.40 1.04
CA ARG A 156 13.57 3.51 1.64
C ARG A 156 14.10 4.46 0.56
N SER A 157 14.70 3.92 -0.49
CA SER A 157 15.27 4.70 -1.59
C SER A 157 14.22 5.52 -2.33
N ALA A 158 13.03 4.95 -2.60
CA ALA A 158 11.95 5.64 -3.29
C ALA A 158 11.41 6.87 -2.54
N HIS A 159 11.63 6.93 -1.21
CA HIS A 159 11.09 7.99 -0.35
C HIS A 159 12.18 8.83 0.35
N ALA A 160 13.46 8.55 0.07
CA ALA A 160 14.58 9.35 0.52
C ALA A 160 14.48 10.79 0.00
N ARG A 161 14.95 11.77 0.79
CA ARG A 161 15.09 13.13 0.28
C ARG A 161 16.20 13.14 -0.78
N PRO A 162 16.03 13.86 -1.90
CA PRO A 162 17.15 14.09 -2.81
C PRO A 162 18.27 14.84 -2.07
N ALA A 163 19.50 14.31 -2.15
CA ALA A 163 20.66 14.87 -1.45
C ALA A 163 20.95 16.34 -1.77
N TRP A 164 20.47 16.85 -2.92
CA TRP A 164 20.66 18.25 -3.32
C TRP A 164 19.84 19.26 -2.50
N ARG A 165 18.85 18.82 -1.71
CA ARG A 165 18.03 19.70 -0.85
C ARG A 165 18.65 20.00 0.51
N ASP A 166 19.76 19.36 0.84
CA ASP A 166 20.53 19.63 2.07
C ASP A 166 21.80 20.48 1.77
N VAL A 167 21.94 20.98 0.54
CA VAL A 167 22.92 22.02 0.22
C VAL A 167 22.37 23.34 0.77
N PRO A 168 23.07 24.04 1.68
CA PRO A 168 22.72 25.40 2.06
C PRO A 168 22.55 26.22 0.79
N ASP A 169 21.47 26.96 0.71
CA ASP A 169 21.03 27.68 -0.46
C ASP A 169 22.13 28.63 -0.96
N LEU A 170 23.00 28.14 -1.85
CA LEU A 170 24.17 28.85 -2.37
C LEU A 170 23.77 30.16 -3.08
N VAL A 171 22.52 30.24 -3.53
CA VAL A 171 21.89 31.42 -4.10
C VAL A 171 21.62 32.49 -3.02
N SER A 172 21.20 32.09 -1.82
CA SER A 172 21.00 33.00 -0.68
C SER A 172 22.33 33.55 -0.16
N ASP A 173 23.40 32.75 -0.16
CA ASP A 173 24.76 33.18 0.23
C ASP A 173 25.42 34.11 -0.81
N LEU A 174 25.15 33.91 -2.11
CA LEU A 174 25.65 34.84 -3.14
C LEU A 174 24.91 36.18 -3.15
N LEU A 175 23.59 36.18 -2.90
CA LEU A 175 22.77 37.39 -2.87
C LEU A 175 23.04 38.26 -1.62
N MET A 176 23.46 37.67 -0.51
CA MET A 176 23.89 38.41 0.68
C MET A 176 25.27 39.07 0.52
N ARG A 177 26.13 38.53 -0.35
CA ARG A 177 27.48 39.07 -0.59
C ARG A 177 27.54 40.19 -1.64
N SER A 178 26.47 40.44 -2.38
CA SER A 178 26.44 41.50 -3.40
C SER A 178 25.95 42.87 -2.88
N GLN A 179 25.61 43.00 -1.59
CA GLN A 179 25.14 44.27 -1.01
C GLN A 179 26.24 45.12 -0.35
N THR A 180 27.51 44.72 -0.43
CA THR A 180 28.65 45.49 0.13
C THR A 180 29.61 46.00 -0.94
N LEU A 181 29.08 46.59 -2.02
CA LEU A 181 29.92 47.39 -2.92
C LEU A 181 29.84 48.87 -2.49
N PRO A 182 30.97 49.54 -2.22
CA PRO A 182 30.98 50.95 -1.89
C PRO A 182 30.51 51.77 -3.10
N GLN A 183 29.61 52.72 -2.84
CA GLN A 183 29.16 53.67 -3.86
C GLN A 183 30.33 54.58 -4.27
N PRO A 184 30.52 54.86 -5.57
CA PRO A 184 31.57 55.76 -6.04
C PRO A 184 31.30 57.21 -5.62
N PRO A 185 32.35 58.04 -5.54
CA PRO A 185 32.29 59.41 -5.01
C PRO A 185 31.45 60.37 -5.85
#